data_AF-A0A9J7AKB8-F1
#
_entry.id   AF-A0A9J7AKB8-F1
#
_cell.length_a   1.000
_cell.length_b   1.000
_cell.length_c   1.000
_cell.angle_alpha   90.00
_cell.angle_beta   90.00
_cell.angle_gamma   90.00
#
_symmetry.space_group_name_H-M   'P 1'
#
loop_
_entity.id
_entity.type
_entity.pdbx_description
1 polymer ?
#
loop_
_entity_poly.entity_id
_entity_poly.type
_entity_poly.pdbx_seq_one_letter_code
_entity_poly.pdbx_strand_id
1 'polypeptide(L)'
;MADQHQDSHPKQTGTAPDKPETTSGWRLWLQQRAENERSNLRLFVSGAAAFFIGLGSVLYADQRLLPSVMQELLAASGLVLSSAGALMALTGYIFLSFSRIFRLTRTDEKHHD
;
A
#
# COMPACT_ATOMS: atom_id res chain seq x y z
N MET A 1 49.49 -63.32 9.67
CA MET A 1 48.39 -63.39 8.68
C MET A 1 47.40 -62.31 9.10
N ALA A 2 47.59 -61.08 8.63
CA ALA A 2 47.08 -60.55 7.35
C ALA A 2 45.54 -60.52 7.40
N ASP A 3 44.82 -59.40 7.34
CA ASP A 3 45.03 -58.24 6.46
C ASP A 3 44.47 -56.93 7.03
N GLN A 4 45.21 -55.85 6.79
CA GLN A 4 44.68 -54.51 6.53
C GLN A 4 44.38 -54.41 5.02
N HIS A 5 43.20 -53.96 4.63
CA HIS A 5 42.92 -53.28 3.34
C HIS A 5 41.54 -52.60 3.47
N GLN A 6 41.46 -51.29 3.71
CA GLN A 6 41.58 -50.17 2.75
C GLN A 6 40.34 -50.02 1.84
N ASP A 7 39.57 -48.97 2.13
CA ASP A 7 38.85 -48.02 1.28
C ASP A 7 38.10 -48.47 0.01
N SER A 8 36.81 -48.09 -0.03
CA SER A 8 36.17 -47.61 -1.26
C SER A 8 34.98 -46.69 -0.95
N HIS A 9 35.23 -45.39 -1.11
CA HIS A 9 34.41 -44.25 -1.56
C HIS A 9 32.86 -44.33 -1.73
N PRO A 10 32.16 -43.17 -1.66
CA PRO A 10 30.76 -43.05 -1.28
C PRO A 10 29.78 -43.22 -2.43
N LYS A 11 28.60 -43.78 -2.16
CA LYS A 11 27.45 -43.69 -3.06
C LYS A 11 26.75 -42.34 -2.87
N GLN A 12 27.17 -41.35 -3.65
CA GLN A 12 26.31 -40.22 -3.98
C GLN A 12 25.31 -40.69 -5.04
N THR A 13 24.09 -41.00 -4.62
CA THR A 13 22.94 -41.15 -5.52
C THR A 13 22.16 -39.85 -5.48
N GLY A 14 22.20 -39.10 -6.58
CA GLY A 14 21.45 -37.87 -6.72
C GLY A 14 19.95 -38.10 -6.81
N THR A 15 19.19 -37.20 -6.19
CA THR A 15 17.90 -36.70 -6.69
C THR A 15 17.73 -35.27 -6.19
N ALA A 16 17.79 -34.29 -7.09
CA ALA A 16 17.11 -33.03 -6.85
C ALA A 16 15.59 -33.28 -6.96
N PRO A 17 14.80 -32.66 -6.09
CA PRO A 17 14.07 -31.50 -6.55
C PRO A 17 14.24 -30.28 -5.63
N ASP A 18 14.18 -29.13 -6.26
CA ASP A 18 13.84 -27.84 -5.70
C ASP A 18 12.91 -27.93 -4.46
N LYS A 19 13.35 -27.35 -3.33
CA LYS A 19 12.39 -26.93 -2.31
C LYS A 19 11.96 -25.51 -2.64
N PRO A 20 10.76 -25.28 -3.17
CA PRO A 20 10.20 -23.94 -3.18
C PRO A 20 9.89 -23.54 -1.74
N GLU A 21 10.46 -22.38 -1.36
CA GLU A 21 9.79 -21.36 -0.57
C GLU A 21 9.40 -21.72 0.87
N THR A 22 10.35 -21.54 1.79
CA THR A 22 10.03 -21.12 3.16
C THR A 22 9.69 -19.63 3.19
N THR A 23 8.69 -19.21 2.42
CA THR A 23 8.18 -17.83 2.50
C THR A 23 7.41 -17.71 3.82
N SER A 24 8.18 -17.40 4.86
CA SER A 24 7.80 -17.23 6.26
C SER A 24 6.35 -16.76 6.44
N GLY A 25 5.53 -17.55 7.15
CA GLY A 25 4.15 -17.17 7.51
C GLY A 25 4.02 -15.83 8.22
N TRP A 26 5.12 -15.33 8.81
CA TRP A 26 5.24 -13.96 9.35
C TRP A 26 5.07 -12.88 8.29
N ARG A 27 5.53 -13.09 7.05
CA ARG A 27 5.32 -12.16 5.93
C ARG A 27 3.85 -12.13 5.51
N LEU A 28 3.21 -13.29 5.42
CA LEU A 28 1.76 -13.39 5.17
C LEU A 28 0.95 -12.72 6.29
N TRP A 29 1.34 -12.93 7.55
CA TRP A 29 0.72 -12.27 8.71
C TRP A 29 0.92 -10.75 8.71
N LEU A 30 2.13 -10.27 8.35
CA LEU A 30 2.43 -8.84 8.20
C LEU A 30 1.70 -8.24 7.00
N GLN A 31 1.60 -8.97 5.88
CA GLN A 31 0.85 -8.55 4.71
C GLN A 31 -0.63 -8.40 5.06
N GLN A 32 -1.23 -9.41 5.70
CA GLN A 32 -2.64 -9.38 6.08
C GLN A 32 -2.96 -8.26 7.08
N ARG A 33 -2.02 -7.92 7.97
CA ARG A 33 -2.14 -6.80 8.91
C ARG A 33 -1.94 -5.44 8.22
N ALA A 34 -1.01 -5.36 7.28
CA ALA A 34 -0.77 -4.17 6.46
C ALA A 34 -1.90 -3.93 5.44
N GLU A 35 -2.65 -4.95 5.05
CA GLU A 35 -3.67 -4.85 4.00
C GLU A 35 -4.86 -3.99 4.44
N ASN A 36 -5.29 -4.12 5.70
CA ASN A 36 -6.34 -3.28 6.28
C ASN A 36 -5.94 -1.79 6.30
N GLU A 37 -4.70 -1.47 6.67
CA GLU A 37 -4.21 -0.09 6.72
C GLU A 37 -3.92 0.44 5.30
N ARG A 38 -3.38 -0.40 4.41
CA ARG A 38 -3.10 -0.06 3.01
C ARG A 38 -4.36 0.15 2.17
N SER A 39 -5.48 -0.50 2.49
CA SER A 39 -6.73 -0.29 1.77
C SER A 39 -7.29 1.12 2.04
N ASN A 40 -7.29 1.53 3.31
CA ASN A 40 -7.70 2.88 3.71
C ASN A 40 -6.73 3.95 3.20
N LEU A 41 -5.42 3.67 3.21
CA LEU A 41 -4.41 4.52 2.58
C LEU A 41 -4.64 4.64 1.07
N ARG A 42 -4.97 3.54 0.38
CA ARG A 42 -5.26 3.56 -1.06
C ARG A 42 -6.45 4.47 -1.39
N LEU A 43 -7.52 4.41 -0.59
CA LEU A 43 -8.69 5.27 -0.76
C LEU A 43 -8.34 6.76 -0.56
N PHE A 44 -7.56 7.07 0.48
CA PHE A 44 -7.05 8.42 0.72
C PHE A 44 -6.21 8.93 -0.45
N VAL A 45 -5.24 8.13 -0.91
CA VAL A 45 -4.33 8.50 -2.00
C VAL A 45 -5.08 8.66 -3.32
N SER A 46 -6.04 7.78 -3.63
CA SER A 46 -6.86 7.93 -4.84
C SER A 46 -7.71 9.19 -4.81
N GLY A 47 -8.31 9.52 -3.65
CA GLY A 47 -9.07 10.75 -3.47
C GLY A 47 -8.18 11.99 -3.59
N ALA A 48 -7.01 11.97 -2.95
CA ALA A 48 -6.04 13.06 -3.01
C ALA A 48 -5.52 13.28 -4.43
N ALA A 49 -5.22 12.22 -5.17
CA ALA A 49 -4.82 12.31 -6.57
C ALA A 49 -5.93 12.95 -7.42
N ALA A 50 -7.18 12.50 -7.28
CA ALA A 50 -8.32 13.10 -7.96
C ALA A 50 -8.51 14.58 -7.61
N PHE A 51 -8.36 14.93 -6.32
CA PHE A 51 -8.40 16.31 -5.83
C PHE A 51 -7.36 17.18 -6.54
N PHE A 52 -6.09 16.76 -6.54
CA PHE A 52 -5.01 17.54 -7.15
C PHE A 52 -5.13 17.62 -8.67
N ILE A 53 -5.62 16.57 -9.34
CA ILE A 53 -5.93 16.64 -10.78
C ILE A 53 -7.03 17.68 -11.03
N GLY A 54 -8.12 17.65 -10.26
CA GLY A 54 -9.19 18.62 -10.36
C GLY A 54 -8.72 20.06 -10.09
N LEU A 55 -8.00 20.27 -9.00
CA LEU A 55 -7.43 21.56 -8.63
C LEU A 55 -6.43 22.06 -9.69
N GLY A 56 -5.59 21.16 -10.22
CA GLY A 56 -4.66 21.46 -11.30
C GLY A 56 -5.38 21.94 -12.55
N SER A 57 -6.51 21.32 -12.91
CA SER A 57 -7.35 21.76 -14.03
C SER A 57 -7.93 23.15 -13.80
N VAL A 58 -8.40 23.47 -12.58
CA VAL A 58 -8.89 24.82 -12.23
C VAL A 58 -7.78 25.86 -12.40
N LEU A 59 -6.62 25.60 -11.80
CA LEU A 59 -5.48 26.52 -11.87
C LEU A 59 -4.95 26.67 -13.30
N TYR A 60 -4.94 25.59 -14.07
CA TYR A 60 -4.54 25.62 -15.47
C TYR A 60 -5.51 26.46 -16.30
N ALA A 61 -6.82 26.26 -16.12
CA ALA A 61 -7.83 27.04 -16.81
C ALA A 61 -7.67 28.53 -16.48
N ASP A 62 -7.50 28.87 -15.20
CA ASP A 62 -7.39 30.25 -14.73
C ASP A 62 -6.12 30.96 -15.22
N GLN A 63 -4.97 30.27 -15.24
CA GLN A 63 -3.67 30.90 -15.54
C GLN A 63 -3.25 30.83 -17.00
N ARG A 64 -3.77 29.88 -17.78
CA ARG A 64 -3.27 29.61 -19.15
C ARG A 64 -4.28 29.90 -20.25
N LEU A 65 -5.58 29.98 -19.93
CA LEU A 65 -6.61 30.27 -20.92
C LEU A 65 -6.98 31.74 -20.88
N LEU A 66 -7.29 32.31 -22.04
CA LEU A 66 -7.90 33.63 -22.10
C LEU A 66 -9.37 33.51 -21.63
N PRO A 67 -9.90 34.58 -21.00
CA PRO A 67 -11.29 34.63 -20.56
C PRO A 67 -12.24 34.19 -21.67
N SER A 68 -12.86 33.02 -21.47
CA SER A 68 -13.71 32.36 -22.46
C SER A 68 -14.63 31.35 -21.80
N VAL A 69 -15.72 31.01 -22.49
CA VAL A 69 -16.69 29.99 -22.01
C VAL A 69 -16.02 28.63 -21.80
N MET A 70 -15.01 28.30 -22.62
CA MET A 70 -14.25 27.06 -22.46
C MET A 70 -13.40 27.04 -21.19
N GLN A 71 -12.83 28.18 -20.79
CA GLN A 71 -12.12 28.30 -19.52
C GLN A 71 -13.06 28.07 -18.34
N GLU A 72 -14.23 28.71 -18.34
CA GLU A 72 -15.22 28.55 -17.28
C GLU A 72 -15.68 27.10 -17.14
N LEU A 73 -15.95 26.41 -18.26
CA LEU A 73 -16.37 25.01 -18.23
C LEU A 73 -15.27 24.07 -17.75
N LEU A 74 -14.02 24.33 -18.15
CA LEU A 74 -12.87 23.56 -17.68
C LEU A 74 -12.62 23.79 -16.17
N ALA A 75 -12.70 25.04 -15.71
CA ALA A 75 -12.60 25.38 -14.30
C ALA A 75 -13.75 24.76 -13.49
N ALA A 76 -14.99 24.83 -13.98
CA ALA A 76 -16.15 24.25 -13.31
C ALA A 76 -16.04 22.71 -13.20
N SER A 77 -15.62 22.03 -14.27
CA SER A 77 -15.41 20.58 -14.25
C SER A 77 -14.26 20.19 -13.32
N GLY A 78 -13.15 20.94 -13.33
CA GLY A 78 -12.04 20.78 -12.39
C GLY A 78 -12.48 20.98 -10.94
N LEU A 79 -13.34 21.96 -10.67
CA LEU A 79 -13.87 22.25 -9.34
C LEU A 79 -14.75 21.11 -8.81
N VAL A 80 -15.64 20.56 -9.64
CA VAL A 80 -16.47 19.40 -9.28
C VAL A 80 -15.60 18.18 -8.98
N LEU A 81 -14.64 17.88 -9.86
CA LEU A 81 -13.70 16.77 -9.67
C LEU A 81 -12.87 16.94 -8.40
N SER A 82 -12.37 18.16 -8.16
CA SER A 82 -11.62 18.52 -6.96
C SER A 82 -12.45 18.29 -5.71
N SER A 83 -13.69 18.81 -5.70
CA SER A 83 -14.61 18.67 -4.56
C SER A 83 -14.92 17.21 -4.24
N ALA A 84 -15.18 16.38 -5.25
CA ALA A 84 -15.39 14.94 -5.07
C ALA A 84 -14.14 14.23 -4.54
N GLY A 85 -12.97 14.54 -5.10
CA GLY A 85 -11.69 14.01 -4.65
C GLY A 85 -11.39 14.39 -3.20
N ALA A 86 -11.68 15.63 -2.80
CA ALA A 86 -11.52 16.11 -1.43
C ALA A 86 -12.39 15.33 -0.43
N LEU A 87 -13.67 15.08 -0.76
CA LEU A 87 -14.57 14.29 0.09
C LEU A 87 -14.08 12.84 0.23
N MET A 88 -13.61 12.24 -0.87
CA MET A 88 -13.07 10.89 -0.88
C MET A 88 -11.77 10.80 -0.07
N ALA A 89 -10.88 11.79 -0.22
CA ALA A 89 -9.65 11.91 0.57
C ALA A 89 -9.96 12.11 2.05
N LEU A 90 -10.87 13.01 2.39
CA LEU A 90 -11.27 13.27 3.78
C LEU A 90 -11.82 12.01 4.44
N THR A 91 -12.66 11.27 3.73
CA THR A 91 -13.17 9.97 4.20
C THR A 91 -12.00 9.02 4.47
N GLY A 92 -11.07 8.85 3.52
CA GLY A 92 -9.88 8.03 3.72
C GLY A 92 -9.03 8.47 4.92
N TYR A 93 -8.85 9.78 5.11
CA TYR A 93 -8.11 10.34 6.24
C TYR A 93 -8.77 10.05 7.59
N ILE A 94 -10.10 10.11 7.66
CA ILE A 94 -10.86 9.74 8.86
C ILE A 94 -10.60 8.27 9.20
N PHE A 95 -10.68 7.36 8.23
CA PHE A 95 -10.37 5.93 8.43
C PHE A 95 -8.94 5.69 8.90
N LEU A 96 -7.95 6.44 8.38
CA LEU A 96 -6.57 6.38 8.84
C LEU A 96 -6.41 6.87 10.27
N SER A 97 -7.08 7.97 10.61
CA SER A 97 -7.06 8.57 11.94
C SER A 97 -7.64 7.60 12.98
N PHE A 98 -8.78 6.97 12.68
CA PHE A 98 -9.36 5.95 13.55
C PHE A 98 -8.42 4.75 13.74
N SER A 99 -7.84 4.22 12.65
CA SER A 99 -6.90 3.10 12.72
C SER A 99 -5.71 3.40 13.65
N ARG A 100 -5.19 4.64 13.59
CA ARG A 100 -4.09 5.08 14.43
C ARG A 100 -4.49 5.16 15.91
N ILE A 101 -5.66 5.70 16.21
CA ILE A 101 -6.16 5.83 17.59
C ILE A 101 -6.39 4.45 18.21
N PHE A 102 -7.08 3.54 17.52
CA PHE A 102 -7.29 2.17 18.00
C PHE A 102 -5.98 1.41 18.25
N ARG A 103 -4.95 1.65 17.43
CA ARG A 103 -3.63 1.05 17.63
C ARG A 103 -2.95 1.56 18.91
N LEU A 104 -3.08 2.86 19.19
CA LEU A 104 -2.49 3.48 20.38
C LEU A 104 -3.17 2.95 21.66
N THR A 105 -4.50 2.94 21.71
CA THR A 105 -5.24 2.44 22.88
C THR A 105 -4.95 0.97 23.20
N ARG A 106 -4.81 0.11 22.17
CA ARG A 106 -4.51 -1.32 22.39
C ARG A 106 -3.08 -1.60 22.87
N THR A 107 -2.18 -0.62 22.77
CA THR A 107 -0.79 -0.77 23.19
C THR A 107 -0.64 -0.53 24.71
N ASP A 108 -1.50 0.28 25.32
CA ASP A 108 -1.45 0.58 26.77
C ASP A 108 -1.95 -0.58 27.66
N GLU A 109 -2.86 -1.44 27.18
CA GLU A 109 -3.39 -2.57 27.97
C GLU A 109 -2.39 -3.71 28.21
N LYS A 110 -1.25 -3.73 27.48
CA LYS A 110 -0.26 -4.82 27.57
C LYS A 110 0.88 -4.58 28.57
N HIS A 111 0.84 -3.49 29.32
CA HIS A 111 1.96 -3.10 30.19
C HIS A 111 1.64 -3.12 31.69
N HIS A 112 0.64 -3.92 32.09
CA HIS A 112 0.23 -4.07 33.49
C HIS A 112 0.08 -5.57 33.85
N ASP A 113 1.20 -6.29 33.82
CA ASP A 113 1.41 -7.54 34.58
C ASP A 113 2.62 -7.33 35.50
#